data_AF-A0A1X1JZ88-F1
#
_entry.id   AF-A0A1X1JZ88-F1
#
_cell.length_a   1.000
_cell.length_b   1.000
_cell.length_c   1.000
_cell.angle_alpha   90.00
_cell.angle_beta   90.00
_cell.angle_gamma   90.00
#
_symmetry.space_group_name_H-M   'P 1'
#
loop_
_entity.id
_entity.type
_entity.pdbx_description
1 polymer ?
#
loop_
_entity_poly.entity_id
_entity_poly.type
_entity_poly.pdbx_seq_one_letter_code
_entity_poly.pdbx_strand_id
1 'polypeptide(L)' 'MSLTDLLEELEAVKDSKKAGPMGAYMRHRFSFLGVAVPERNKLYKKYFPEAKKQRLLIGIL' A
#
# COMPACT_ATOMS: atom_id res chain seq x y z
N MET A 1 1.47 12.06 -13.80
CA MET A 1 0.34 11.60 -12.98
C MET A 1 0.29 12.42 -11.71
N SER A 2 -0.90 12.74 -11.24
CA SER A 2 -1.13 13.52 -10.02
C SER A 2 -1.22 12.61 -8.79
N LEU A 3 -1.11 13.19 -7.60
CA LEU A 3 -1.38 12.47 -6.34
C LEU A 3 -2.82 11.96 -6.28
N THR A 4 -3.77 12.73 -6.83
CA THR A 4 -5.19 12.38 -6.85
C THR A 4 -5.44 11.11 -7.66
N ASP A 5 -4.80 10.99 -8.83
CA ASP A 5 -4.92 9.80 -9.68
C ASP A 5 -4.45 8.53 -8.92
N LEU A 6 -3.37 8.64 -8.13
CA LEU A 6 -2.86 7.54 -7.30
C LEU A 6 -3.87 7.12 -6.23
N LEU A 7 -4.52 8.09 -5.58
CA LEU A 7 -5.49 7.82 -4.53
C LEU A 7 -6.75 7.15 -5.10
N GLU A 8 -7.24 7.62 -6.25
CA GLU A 8 -8.37 7.00 -6.95
C GLU A 8 -8.07 5.55 -7.35
N GLU A 9 -6.87 5.28 -7.89
CA GLU A 9 -6.48 3.93 -8.26
C GLU A 9 -6.28 3.00 -7.05
N LEU A 10 -5.77 3.52 -5.93
CA LEU A 10 -5.65 2.75 -4.69
C LEU A 10 -7.02 2.40 -4.10
N GLU A 11 -7.96 3.34 -4.13
CA GLU A 11 -9.33 3.14 -3.65
C GLU A 11 -10.08 2.12 -4.52
N ALA A 12 -9.87 2.16 -5.84
CA ALA A 12 -10.48 1.23 -6.79
C ALA A 12 -10.03 -0.23 -6.59
N VAL A 13 -8.82 -0.47 -6.08
CA VAL A 13 -8.28 -1.81 -5.83
C VAL A 13 -8.40 -2.26 -4.37
N LYS A 14 -9.18 -1.57 -3.54
CA LYS A 14 -9.38 -1.93 -2.13
C LYS A 14 -10.01 -3.32 -1.97
N ASP A 15 -9.63 -4.01 -0.90
CA ASP A 15 -10.11 -5.33 -0.54
C ASP A 15 -10.41 -5.39 0.97
N SER A 16 -11.69 -5.24 1.32
CA SER A 16 -12.14 -5.23 2.71
C SER A 16 -11.86 -6.55 3.45
N LYS A 17 -11.79 -7.68 2.72
CA LYS A 17 -11.48 -8.98 3.33
C LYS A 17 -10.02 -9.04 3.76
N LYS A 18 -9.12 -8.41 3.01
CA LYS A 18 -7.69 -8.30 3.36
C LYS A 18 -7.40 -7.17 4.36
N ALA A 19 -8.23 -6.13 4.40
CA ALA A 19 -8.08 -5.00 5.30
C ALA A 19 -8.14 -5.42 6.78
N GLY A 20 -9.06 -6.32 7.15
CA GLY A 20 -9.24 -6.79 8.52
C GLY A 20 -7.96 -7.43 9.11
N PRO A 21 -7.39 -8.47 8.47
CA PRO A 21 -6.14 -9.08 8.90
C PRO A 21 -4.94 -8.12 8.97
N MET A 22 -4.82 -7.17 8.01
CA MET A 22 -3.77 -6.15 8.04
C MET A 22 -3.92 -5.21 9.24
N GLY A 23 -5.16 -4.80 9.53
CA GLY A 23 -5.49 -4.03 10.72
C GLY A 23 -5.13 -4.77 12.00
N ALA A 24 -5.49 -6.06 12.10
CA ALA A 24 -5.17 -6.89 13.26
C ALA A 24 -3.66 -7.03 13.48
N TYR A 25 -2.88 -7.24 12.41
CA TYR A 25 -1.42 -7.29 12.47
C TYR A 25 -0.83 -6.01 13.08
N MET A 26 -1.39 -4.85 12.72
CA MET A 26 -0.98 -3.53 13.23
C MET A 26 -1.74 -3.11 14.50
N ARG A 27 -2.34 -4.07 15.23
CA ARG A 27 -3.12 -3.84 16.47
C ARG A 27 -4.20 -2.76 16.32
N HIS A 28 -4.82 -2.72 15.14
CA HIS A 28 -5.87 -1.77 14.75
C HIS A 28 -5.47 -0.29 14.92
N ARG A 29 -4.18 0.03 14.85
CA ARG A 29 -3.68 1.42 14.92
C ARG A 29 -3.92 2.23 13.65
N PHE A 30 -4.17 1.55 12.54
CA PHE A 30 -4.39 2.16 11.24
C PHE A 30 -5.55 1.49 10.52
N SER A 31 -6.30 2.28 9.75
CA SER A 31 -7.24 1.78 8.75
C SER A 31 -6.48 1.36 7.50
N PHE A 32 -6.82 0.20 6.94
CA PHE A 32 -6.19 -0.33 5.74
C PHE A 32 -7.19 -0.45 4.60
N LEU A 33 -6.75 -0.15 3.38
CA LEU A 33 -7.50 -0.44 2.15
C LEU A 33 -7.46 -1.93 1.78
N GLY A 34 -6.57 -2.72 2.37
CA GLY A 34 -6.42 -4.15 2.05
C GLY A 34 -5.65 -4.44 0.76
N VAL A 35 -4.98 -3.43 0.17
CA VAL A 35 -4.18 -3.60 -1.05
C VAL A 35 -2.91 -4.38 -0.76
N ALA A 36 -2.81 -5.59 -1.34
CA ALA A 36 -1.68 -6.47 -1.10
C ALA A 36 -0.39 -5.97 -1.79
N VAL A 37 0.76 -6.49 -1.33
CA VAL A 37 2.08 -6.10 -1.85
C VAL A 37 2.19 -6.20 -3.38
N PRO A 38 1.70 -7.26 -4.08
CA PRO A 38 1.80 -7.34 -5.53
C PRO A 38 1.05 -6.21 -6.27
N GLU A 39 -0.17 -5.89 -5.84
CA GLU A 39 -1.00 -4.83 -6.44
C GLU A 39 -0.42 -3.45 -6.14
N ARG A 40 -0.08 -3.19 -4.88
CA ARG A 40 0.58 -1.94 -4.47
C ARG A 40 1.88 -1.71 -5.24
N ASN A 41 2.68 -2.74 -5.49
CA ASN A 41 3.93 -2.62 -6.22
C ASN A 41 3.73 -2.26 -7.71
N LYS A 42 2.61 -2.65 -8.32
CA LYS A 42 2.27 -2.23 -9.70
C LYS A 42 2.00 -0.73 -9.73
N LEU A 43 1.16 -0.24 -8.83
CA LEU A 43 0.87 1.19 -8.68
C LEU A 43 2.14 1.98 -8.34
N TYR A 44 2.95 1.49 -7.41
CA TYR A 44 4.22 2.12 -7.06
C TYR A 44 5.13 2.34 -8.28
N LYS A 45 5.34 1.31 -9.11
CA LYS A 45 6.18 1.42 -10.32
C LYS A 45 5.60 2.42 -11.34
N LYS A 46 4.28 2.48 -11.46
CA LYS A 46 3.57 3.38 -12.38
C LYS A 46 3.75 4.85 -11.97
N TYR A 47 3.61 5.14 -10.68
CA TYR A 47 3.62 6.51 -10.15
C TYR A 47 4.99 7.02 -9.74
N PHE A 48 5.91 6.11 -9.40
CA PHE A 48 7.27 6.43 -8.95
C PHE A 48 8.32 5.68 -9.78
N PRO A 49 8.37 5.86 -11.11
CA PRO A 49 9.27 5.10 -11.99
C PRO A 49 10.75 5.32 -11.67
N GLU A 50 11.12 6.53 -11.28
CA GLU A 50 12.50 6.91 -10.94
C GLU A 50 12.88 6.62 -9.48
N ALA A 51 11.92 6.20 -8.65
CA ALA A 51 12.20 5.90 -7.26
C ALA A 51 12.96 4.57 -7.16
N LYS A 52 14.24 4.64 -6.78
CA LYS A 52 14.99 3.45 -6.38
C LYS A 52 14.29 2.83 -5.18
N LYS A 53 14.00 1.53 -5.24
CA LYS A 53 13.55 0.74 -4.09
C LYS A 53 14.58 0.89 -2.97
N GLN A 54 14.32 1.79 -2.03
CA GLN A 54 15.06 1.80 -0.78
C GLN A 54 14.62 0.56 0.00
N ARG A 55 15.54 -0.39 0.18
CA ARG A 55 15.36 -1.46 1.17
C ARG A 55 15.46 -0.82 2.55
N LEU A 56 14.36 -0.25 3.03
CA LEU A 56 14.18 0.02 4.45
C LEU A 56 14.01 -1.33 5.14
N LEU A 57 15.14 -1.91 5.57
CA LEU A 57 15.17 -2.97 6.57
C LEU A 57 14.79 -2.31 7.91
N ILE A 58 13.51 -2.03 8.13
CA ILE A 58 13.02 -1.79 9.49
C ILE A 58 12.82 -3.18 10.10
N GLY A 59 13.93 -3.79 10.48
CA GLY A 59 13.95 -4.84 11.48
C GLY A 59 13.99 -4.19 12.85
N ILE A 60 13.03 -4.56 13.69
CA ILE A 60 13.11 -4.61 15.16
C ILE A 60 13.63 -3.31 15.83
N LEU A 61 12.67 -2.53 16.35
CA LEU A 61 12.79 -1.84 17.64
C LEU A 61 11.40 -1.78 18.28
#